data_AF-A0A936WL33-F1
#
_entry.id   AF-A0A936WL33-F1
#
_cell.length_a   1.000
_cell.length_b   1.000
_cell.length_c   1.000
_cell.angle_alpha   90.00
_cell.angle_beta   90.00
_cell.angle_gamma   90.00
#
_symmetry.space_group_name_H-M   'P 1'
#
loop_
_entity.id
_entity.type
_entity.pdbx_description
1 polymer ?
#
loop_
_entity_poly.entity_id
_entity_poly.type
_entity_poly.pdbx_seq_one_letter_code
_entity_poly.pdbx_strand_id
1 'polypeptide(L)'
;MKMLHPSYSQQELCRSLGVSRQAHHKSSARTARVVMGREALMAMITEIRQQQRKVGGRKLYRMLCGPIQSLKVPMGRDGFFEFLREEGLLVRKRRRRVRTTMSKHGMPVYPDLLKRAVITEVVGEIRTGEDRNFAKP
;
A
#
# COMPACT_ATOMS: atom_id res chain seq x y z
N MET A 1 -26.67 16.56 8.62
CA MET A 1 -27.02 17.99 8.67
C MET A 1 -28.26 18.25 9.52
N LYS A 2 -29.46 17.82 9.10
CA LYS A 2 -30.69 18.03 9.90
C LYS A 2 -30.67 17.38 11.29
N MET A 3 -30.04 16.21 11.42
CA MET A 3 -29.89 15.53 12.72
C MET A 3 -29.03 16.31 13.74
N LEU A 4 -28.10 17.15 13.26
CA LEU A 4 -27.22 17.95 14.12
C LEU A 4 -27.85 19.30 14.50
N HIS A 5 -28.83 19.77 13.73
CA HIS A 5 -29.51 21.05 13.95
C HIS A 5 -31.02 20.89 13.76
N PRO A 6 -31.75 20.35 14.76
CA PRO A 6 -33.18 20.05 14.64
C PRO A 6 -34.04 21.30 14.47
N SER A 7 -33.63 22.43 15.08
CA SER A 7 -34.40 23.68 15.13
C SER A 7 -34.53 24.40 13.80
N TYR A 8 -33.60 24.17 12.85
CA TYR A 8 -33.60 24.82 11.54
C TYR A 8 -34.17 23.90 10.47
N SER A 9 -34.97 24.43 9.53
CA SER A 9 -35.43 23.68 8.38
C SER A 9 -34.26 23.28 7.47
N GLN A 10 -34.42 22.19 6.71
CA GLN A 10 -33.37 21.77 5.77
C GLN A 10 -33.13 22.82 4.67
N GLN A 11 -34.12 23.65 4.33
CA GLN A 11 -33.95 24.75 3.38
C GLN A 11 -33.07 25.86 3.95
N GLU A 12 -33.29 26.29 5.19
CA GLU A 12 -32.46 27.31 5.84
C GLU A 12 -31.02 26.85 5.97
N LEU A 13 -30.83 25.60 6.38
CA LEU A 13 -29.52 24.94 6.47
C LEU A 13 -28.80 24.88 5.11
N CYS A 14 -29.50 24.50 4.04
CA CYS A 14 -28.91 24.47 2.70
C CYS A 14 -28.54 25.89 2.21
N ARG A 15 -29.41 26.87 2.47
CA ARG A 15 -29.18 28.29 2.10
C ARG A 15 -27.98 28.87 2.83
N SER A 16 -27.82 28.64 4.13
CA SER A 16 -26.70 29.17 4.90
C SER A 16 -25.33 28.63 4.46
N LEU A 17 -25.29 27.40 3.93
CA LEU A 17 -24.09 26.80 3.35
C LEU A 17 -23.90 27.11 1.84
N GLY A 18 -24.81 27.86 1.21
CA GLY A 18 -24.74 28.15 -0.22
C GLY A 18 -24.95 26.92 -1.12
N VAL A 19 -25.62 25.88 -0.63
CA VAL A 19 -25.86 24.63 -1.38
C VAL A 19 -27.34 24.51 -1.74
N SER A 20 -27.68 23.98 -2.91
CA SER A 20 -29.09 23.71 -3.24
C SER A 20 -29.61 22.48 -2.48
N ARG A 21 -30.89 22.50 -2.10
CA ARG A 21 -31.54 21.35 -1.44
C ARG A 21 -31.43 20.06 -2.27
N GLN A 22 -31.58 20.17 -3.59
CA GLN A 22 -31.45 19.03 -4.49
C GLN A 22 -30.03 18.46 -4.48
N ALA A 23 -29.01 19.33 -4.50
CA ALA A 23 -27.61 18.92 -4.40
C ALA A 23 -27.33 18.22 -3.07
N HIS A 24 -27.85 18.73 -1.95
CA HIS A 24 -27.74 18.07 -0.65
C HIS A 24 -28.32 16.65 -0.69
N HIS A 25 -29.57 16.45 -1.13
CA HIS A 25 -30.16 15.10 -1.19
C HIS A 25 -29.40 14.16 -2.14
N LYS A 26 -28.97 14.65 -3.31
CA LYS A 26 -28.15 13.86 -4.24
C LYS A 26 -26.83 13.45 -3.59
N SER A 27 -26.17 14.36 -2.87
CA SER A 27 -24.93 14.09 -2.15
C SER A 27 -25.13 13.08 -1.01
N SER A 28 -26.17 13.26 -0.19
CA SER A 28 -26.48 12.31 0.91
C SER A 28 -26.76 10.90 0.36
N ALA A 29 -27.59 10.79 -0.68
CA ALA A 29 -27.88 9.50 -1.31
C ALA A 29 -26.62 8.88 -1.95
N ARG A 30 -25.77 9.68 -2.59
CA ARG A 30 -24.48 9.21 -3.12
C ARG A 30 -23.57 8.70 -2.01
N THR A 31 -23.46 9.45 -0.91
CA THR A 31 -22.62 9.08 0.25
C THR A 31 -23.07 7.75 0.84
N ALA A 32 -24.38 7.60 1.08
CA ALA A 32 -24.94 6.34 1.58
C ALA A 32 -24.62 5.15 0.66
N ARG A 33 -24.79 5.30 -0.66
CA ARG A 33 -24.43 4.24 -1.62
C ARG A 33 -22.94 3.89 -1.59
N VAL A 34 -22.07 4.89 -1.49
CA VAL A 34 -20.62 4.66 -1.43
C VAL A 34 -20.23 3.92 -0.15
N VAL A 35 -20.80 4.30 1.00
CA VAL A 35 -20.54 3.63 2.28
C VAL A 35 -21.00 2.18 2.24
N MET A 36 -22.27 1.93 1.89
CA MET A 36 -22.81 0.57 1.78
C MET A 36 -22.02 -0.29 0.79
N GLY A 37 -21.64 0.29 -0.36
CA GLY A 37 -20.85 -0.40 -1.36
C GLY A 37 -19.42 -0.73 -0.90
N ARG A 38 -18.79 0.16 -0.14
CA ARG A 38 -17.48 -0.09 0.48
C ARG A 38 -17.55 -1.19 1.53
N GLU A 39 -18.57 -1.20 2.38
CA GLU A 39 -18.79 -2.25 3.38
C GLU A 39 -18.98 -3.63 2.73
N ALA A 40 -19.83 -3.73 1.70
CA ALA A 40 -20.01 -4.96 0.94
C ALA A 40 -18.70 -5.42 0.25
N LEU A 41 -17.94 -4.47 -0.29
CA LEU A 41 -16.64 -4.75 -0.90
C LEU A 41 -15.62 -5.29 0.12
N MET A 42 -15.59 -4.73 1.33
CA MET A 42 -14.74 -5.24 2.42
C MET A 42 -15.06 -6.69 2.78
N ALA A 43 -16.34 -7.03 2.87
CA ALA A 43 -16.77 -8.40 3.15
C ALA A 43 -16.26 -9.38 2.08
N MET A 44 -16.46 -9.06 0.80
CA MET A 44 -16.00 -9.90 -0.31
C MET A 44 -14.47 -10.06 -0.35
N ILE A 45 -13.72 -8.98 -0.08
CA ILE A 45 -12.25 -9.05 -0.04
C ILE A 45 -11.79 -9.94 1.11
N THR A 46 -12.46 -9.86 2.26
CA THR A 46 -12.13 -10.65 3.43
C THR A 46 -12.33 -12.14 3.14
N GLU A 47 -13.43 -12.51 2.52
CA GLU A 47 -13.71 -13.89 2.08
C GLU A 47 -12.64 -14.42 1.13
N ILE A 48 -12.28 -13.65 0.09
CA ILE A 48 -11.19 -14.03 -0.83
C ILE A 48 -9.86 -14.21 -0.08
N ARG A 49 -9.58 -13.38 0.92
CA ARG A 49 -8.34 -13.45 1.72
C ARG A 49 -8.31 -14.60 2.72
N GLN A 50 -9.46 -15.09 3.17
CA GLN A 50 -9.51 -16.31 3.97
C GLN A 50 -8.98 -17.50 3.16
N GLN A 51 -9.34 -17.59 1.88
CA GLN A 51 -8.84 -18.63 0.96
C GLN A 51 -7.42 -18.32 0.44
N GLN A 52 -7.14 -17.07 0.07
CA GLN A 52 -5.88 -16.62 -0.54
C GLN A 52 -5.28 -15.43 0.21
N ARG A 53 -4.61 -15.70 1.34
CA ARG A 53 -4.10 -14.68 2.29
C ARG A 53 -3.24 -13.57 1.69
N LYS A 54 -2.49 -13.83 0.62
CA LYS A 54 -1.54 -12.88 0.01
C LYS A 54 -1.89 -12.49 -1.42
N VAL A 55 -3.17 -12.58 -1.79
CA VAL A 55 -3.62 -12.14 -3.11
C VAL A 55 -3.26 -10.67 -3.35
N GLY A 56 -2.61 -10.39 -4.47
CA GLY A 56 -2.21 -9.02 -4.83
C GLY A 56 -3.42 -8.19 -5.27
N GLY A 57 -3.38 -6.87 -5.00
CA GLY A 57 -4.49 -5.96 -5.30
C GLY A 57 -4.95 -5.97 -6.77
N ARG A 58 -4.03 -6.09 -7.74
CA ARG A 58 -4.39 -6.17 -9.17
C ARG A 58 -5.12 -7.47 -9.54
N LYS A 59 -4.82 -8.57 -8.86
CA LYS A 59 -5.55 -9.84 -9.04
C LYS A 59 -6.92 -9.74 -8.37
N LEU A 60 -6.97 -9.19 -7.17
CA LEU A 60 -8.19 -8.95 -6.41
C LEU A 60 -9.19 -8.08 -7.20
N TYR A 61 -8.72 -6.98 -7.82
CA TYR A 61 -9.56 -6.13 -8.67
C TYR A 61 -10.18 -6.89 -9.86
N ARG A 62 -9.40 -7.75 -10.52
CA ARG A 62 -9.92 -8.57 -11.64
C ARG A 62 -10.97 -9.58 -11.18
N MET A 63 -10.76 -10.22 -10.03
CA MET A 63 -11.72 -11.16 -9.45
C MET A 63 -13.02 -10.47 -9.06
N LEU A 64 -12.93 -9.23 -8.57
CA LEU A 64 -14.07 -8.45 -8.09
C LEU A 64 -14.66 -7.51 -9.14
N CYS A 65 -14.20 -7.53 -10.39
CA CYS A 65 -14.65 -6.57 -11.41
C CYS A 65 -16.17 -6.66 -11.66
N GLY A 66 -16.72 -7.87 -11.76
CA GLY A 66 -18.16 -8.10 -11.87
C GLY A 66 -18.95 -7.62 -10.65
N PRO A 67 -18.61 -8.08 -9.43
CA PRO A 67 -19.24 -7.61 -8.19
C PRO A 67 -19.15 -6.09 -7.95
N ILE A 68 -18.04 -5.45 -8.33
CA ILE A 68 -17.88 -3.99 -8.21
C ILE A 68 -18.86 -3.27 -9.13
N GLN A 69 -19.06 -3.77 -10.36
CA GLN A 69 -20.04 -3.21 -11.29
C GLN A 69 -21.48 -3.40 -10.80
N SER A 70 -21.80 -4.55 -10.20
CA SER A 70 -23.15 -4.82 -9.68
C SER A 70 -23.50 -3.97 -8.46
N LEU A 71 -22.53 -3.66 -7.60
CA LEU A 71 -22.69 -2.76 -6.44
C LEU A 71 -22.95 -1.30 -6.82
N LYS A 72 -22.85 -0.94 -8.12
CA LYS A 72 -23.04 0.44 -8.63
C LYS A 72 -22.16 1.47 -7.91
N VAL A 73 -21.02 1.04 -7.36
CA VAL A 73 -20.03 1.95 -6.80
C VAL A 73 -19.20 2.49 -7.96
N PRO A 74 -19.06 3.81 -8.14
CA PRO A 74 -18.20 4.40 -9.15
C PRO A 74 -16.73 4.20 -8.73
N MET A 75 -16.23 2.97 -8.83
CA MET A 75 -14.88 2.60 -8.41
C MET A 75 -14.12 1.97 -9.58
N GLY A 76 -13.27 2.79 -10.20
CA GLY A 76 -12.29 2.31 -11.17
C GLY A 76 -11.10 1.61 -10.50
N ARG A 77 -10.13 1.18 -11.31
CA ARG A 77 -8.90 0.54 -10.84
C ARG A 77 -8.19 1.38 -9.77
N ASP A 78 -7.98 2.66 -10.04
CA ASP A 78 -7.18 3.52 -9.16
C ASP A 78 -7.93 3.84 -7.85
N GLY A 79 -9.24 4.07 -7.93
CA GLY A 79 -10.09 4.20 -6.75
C GLY A 79 -10.14 2.93 -5.89
N PHE A 80 -10.05 1.76 -6.51
CA PHE A 80 -9.92 0.50 -5.77
C PHE A 80 -8.59 0.39 -5.03
N PHE A 81 -7.48 0.82 -5.64
CA PHE A 81 -6.19 0.86 -4.94
C PHE A 81 -6.16 1.91 -3.82
N GLU A 82 -6.84 3.04 -3.99
CA GLU A 82 -7.01 4.05 -2.94
C GLU A 82 -7.80 3.46 -1.77
N PHE A 83 -8.93 2.82 -2.05
CA PHE A 83 -9.73 2.12 -1.05
C PHE A 83 -8.91 1.05 -0.30
N LEU A 84 -8.15 0.20 -1.00
CA LEU A 84 -7.27 -0.77 -0.36
C LEU A 84 -6.18 -0.11 0.51
N ARG A 85 -5.76 1.11 0.18
CA ARG A 85 -4.77 1.88 0.95
C ARG A 85 -5.40 2.45 2.21
N GLU A 86 -6.57 3.08 2.09
CA GLU A 86 -7.37 3.62 3.20
C GLU A 86 -7.67 2.53 4.23
N GLU A 87 -8.05 1.34 3.78
CA GLU A 87 -8.39 0.18 4.64
C GLU A 87 -7.15 -0.62 5.11
N GLY A 88 -5.93 -0.17 4.77
CA GLY A 88 -4.70 -0.87 5.17
C GLY A 88 -4.54 -2.28 4.58
N LEU A 89 -5.28 -2.59 3.51
CA LEU A 89 -5.33 -3.92 2.91
C LEU A 89 -4.18 -4.16 1.92
N LEU A 90 -3.39 -3.17 1.52
CA LEU A 90 -2.27 -3.39 0.61
C LEU A 90 -1.24 -4.36 1.19
N VAL A 91 -0.85 -5.36 0.39
CA VAL A 91 0.17 -6.34 0.80
C VAL A 91 1.51 -5.61 0.99
N ARG A 92 1.99 -5.55 2.24
CA ARG A 92 3.26 -4.90 2.57
C ARG A 92 4.42 -5.63 1.91
N LYS A 93 5.17 -4.92 1.06
CA LYS A 93 6.44 -5.42 0.53
C LYS A 93 7.49 -5.42 1.66
N ARG A 94 7.89 -6.61 2.12
CA ARG A 94 8.98 -6.73 3.09
C ARG A 94 10.30 -6.36 2.40
N ARG A 95 10.96 -5.29 2.88
CA ARG A 95 12.32 -4.96 2.45
C ARG A 95 13.26 -6.06 2.94
N ARG A 96 13.86 -6.81 2.02
CA ARG A 96 14.92 -7.78 2.31
C ARG A 96 16.20 -7.24 1.69
N ARG A 97 17.26 -7.08 2.48
CA ARG A 97 18.60 -6.92 1.91
C ARG A 97 19.03 -8.28 1.33
N VAL A 98 19.53 -8.26 0.11
CA VAL A 98 20.21 -9.42 -0.46
C VAL A 98 21.44 -9.66 0.40
N ARG A 99 21.53 -10.85 0.99
CA ARG A 99 22.70 -11.29 1.75
C ARG A 99 23.51 -12.18 0.81
N THR A 100 24.56 -11.63 0.24
CA THR A 100 25.44 -12.33 -0.71
C THR A 100 26.32 -13.37 -0.01
N THR A 101 26.63 -13.17 1.28
CA THR A 101 27.55 -14.02 2.04
C THR A 101 26.91 -14.56 3.32
N MET A 102 26.90 -15.89 3.48
CA MET A 102 26.43 -16.58 4.69
C MET A 102 27.58 -16.80 5.68
N SER A 103 28.07 -15.74 6.30
CA SER A 103 29.13 -15.77 7.34
C SER A 103 28.81 -16.57 8.61
N LYS A 104 27.61 -17.15 8.74
CA LYS A 104 27.21 -18.05 9.84
C LYS A 104 27.06 -19.50 9.35
N HIS A 105 27.92 -19.94 8.44
CA HIS A 105 27.96 -21.33 8.01
C HIS A 105 28.85 -22.15 8.96
N GLY A 106 28.53 -23.43 9.14
CA GLY A 106 29.35 -24.36 9.93
C GLY A 106 30.57 -24.91 9.19
N MET A 107 30.77 -24.54 7.91
CA MET A 107 31.92 -24.99 7.13
C MET A 107 33.22 -24.34 7.64
N PRO A 108 34.36 -25.06 7.59
CA PRO A 108 35.65 -24.51 7.96
C PRO A 108 35.95 -23.24 7.17
N VAL A 109 36.26 -22.16 7.88
CA VAL A 109 36.72 -20.90 7.29
C VAL A 109 38.24 -20.92 7.29
N TYR A 110 38.86 -20.65 6.15
CA TYR A 110 40.30 -20.55 6.07
C TYR A 110 40.78 -19.34 6.90
N PRO A 111 41.78 -19.49 7.78
CA PRO A 111 42.25 -18.41 8.63
C PRO A 111 42.87 -17.29 7.78
N ASP A 112 42.57 -16.05 8.15
CA ASP A 112 43.16 -14.87 7.53
C ASP A 112 44.66 -14.82 7.88
N LEU A 113 45.50 -15.14 6.90
CA LEU A 113 46.95 -15.23 7.06
C LEU A 113 47.60 -13.85 7.28
N LEU A 114 46.96 -12.78 6.81
CA LEU A 114 47.46 -11.41 6.96
C LEU A 114 47.28 -10.87 8.37
N LYS A 115 46.28 -11.36 9.13
CA LYS A 115 46.07 -10.94 10.53
C LYS A 115 47.26 -11.20 11.45
N ARG A 116 48.11 -12.17 11.11
CA ARG A 116 49.30 -12.53 11.89
C ARG A 116 50.60 -12.05 11.24
N ALA A 117 50.51 -11.46 10.05
CA ALA A 117 51.67 -10.93 9.37
C ALA A 117 52.05 -9.57 9.98
N VAL A 118 53.32 -9.42 10.37
CA VAL A 118 53.90 -8.13 10.67
C VAL A 118 54.30 -7.52 9.33
N ILE A 119 53.64 -6.43 8.94
CA ILE A 119 53.96 -5.71 7.72
C ILE A 119 55.22 -4.90 8.02
N THR A 120 56.37 -5.39 7.57
CA THR A 120 57.68 -4.76 7.83
C THR A 120 57.96 -3.61 6.88
N GLU A 121 57.44 -3.65 5.66
CA GLU A 121 57.67 -2.60 4.67
C GLU A 121 56.60 -2.65 3.57
N VAL A 122 56.05 -1.49 3.21
CA VAL A 122 55.06 -1.35 2.14
C VAL A 122 55.81 -1.11 0.85
N VAL A 123 56.19 -2.19 0.16
CA VAL A 123 56.87 -2.07 -1.12
C VAL A 123 55.83 -1.90 -2.22
N GLY A 124 55.67 -0.65 -2.66
CA GLY A 124 54.82 -0.25 -3.78
C GLY A 124 53.59 0.54 -3.33
N GLU A 125 53.38 1.69 -3.97
CA GLU A 125 52.10 2.39 -3.93
C GLU A 125 51.01 1.42 -4.38
N ILE A 126 50.18 0.97 -3.45
CA ILE A 126 48.87 0.44 -3.82
C ILE A 126 48.15 1.66 -4.40
N ARG A 127 48.17 1.79 -5.72
CA ARG A 127 47.17 2.59 -6.42
C ARG A 127 45.84 1.97 -6.04
N THR A 128 45.21 2.51 -5.01
CA THR A 128 43.77 2.44 -4.85
C THR A 128 43.24 3.01 -6.14
N GLY A 129 43.03 2.14 -7.14
CA GLY A 129 42.30 2.48 -8.33
C GLY A 129 41.01 3.08 -7.80
N GLU A 130 40.86 4.37 -8.08
CA GLU A 130 39.73 5.20 -7.68
C GLU A 130 38.47 4.36 -7.66
N ASP A 131 37.67 4.59 -6.63
CA ASP A 131 36.31 4.11 -6.49
C ASP A 131 35.58 4.14 -7.84
N ARG A 132 35.72 3.07 -8.63
CA ARG A 132 34.84 2.79 -9.74
C ARG A 132 33.57 2.39 -9.07
N ASN A 133 32.77 3.42 -8.79
CA ASN A 133 31.33 3.38 -8.65
C ASN A 133 30.84 2.16 -9.42
N PHE A 134 30.56 1.08 -8.68
CA PHE A 134 29.73 0.00 -9.19
C PHE A 134 28.34 0.60 -9.31
N ALA A 135 28.15 1.35 -10.40
CA ALA A 135 26.87 1.74 -10.92
C ALA A 135 26.07 0.44 -11.10
N LYS A 136 25.06 0.28 -10.25
CA LYS A 136 24.08 -0.79 -10.36
C LYS A 136 23.29 -0.60 -11.66
N PRO A 137 23.10 -1.66 -12.48
CA PRO A 137 21.88 -1.79 -13.26
C PRO A 137 20.67 -2.07 -12.36
#